data_AF-A0A963EWU8-F1
#
_entry.id   AF-A0A963EWU8-F1
#
_cell.length_a   1.000
_cell.length_b   1.000
_cell.length_c   1.000
_cell.angle_alpha   90.00
_cell.angle_beta   90.00
_cell.angle_gamma   90.00
#
_symmetry.space_group_name_H-M   'P 1'
#
loop_
_entity.id
_entity.type
_entity.pdbx_description
1 polymer ?
#
loop_
_entity_poly.entity_id
_entity_poly.type
_entity_poly.pdbx_seq_one_letter_code
_entity_poly.pdbx_strand_id
1 'polypeptide(L)'
;MGVTSIRLQPEIESPLEELAVKLDRSKNYIINQAIKEYLERQYIEDSRWSDTLEALSSIKEGSSVPESEVNAWLESWGSGEEISPPVK
;
A
#
# COMPACT_ATOMS: atom_id res chain seq x y z
N MET A 1 -14.55 7.99 22.80
CA MET A 1 -14.69 8.29 21.36
C MET A 1 -14.68 9.79 21.20
N GLY A 2 -13.79 10.34 20.37
CA GLY A 2 -13.80 11.76 20.03
C GLY A 2 -14.92 12.06 19.03
N VAL A 3 -15.50 13.26 19.09
CA VAL A 3 -16.47 13.73 18.11
C VAL A 3 -15.80 14.84 17.30
N THR A 4 -15.79 14.68 15.98
CA THR A 4 -15.30 15.69 15.05
C THR A 4 -16.45 16.16 14.19
N SER A 5 -16.74 17.46 14.20
CA SER A 5 -17.71 18.06 13.29
C SER A 5 -17.01 18.33 11.95
N ILE A 6 -17.57 17.79 10.87
CA ILE A 6 -17.06 17.98 9.50
C ILE A 6 -18.08 18.76 8.68
N ARG A 7 -17.59 19.66 7.81
CA ARG A 7 -18.42 20.32 6.81
C ARG A 7 -18.37 19.50 5.52
N LEU A 8 -19.51 19.00 5.08
CA LEU A 8 -19.62 18.32 3.79
C LEU A 8 -20.03 19.32 2.72
N GLN A 9 -19.44 19.18 1.53
CA GLN A 9 -19.91 19.91 0.37
C GLN A 9 -21.15 19.19 -0.22
N PRO A 10 -22.10 19.91 -0.84
CA PRO A 10 -23.34 19.32 -1.34
C PRO A 10 -23.12 18.14 -2.31
N GLU A 11 -22.06 18.18 -3.11
CA GLU A 11 -21.69 17.11 -4.04
C GLU A 11 -21.23 15.81 -3.35
N ILE A 12 -20.90 15.86 -2.05
CA ILE A 12 -20.58 14.69 -1.23
C ILE A 12 -21.76 14.26 -0.37
N GLU A 13 -22.52 15.22 0.16
CA GLU A 13 -23.62 14.94 1.07
C GLU A 13 -24.75 14.14 0.41
N SER A 14 -25.24 14.57 -0.77
CA SER A 14 -26.35 13.87 -1.43
C SER A 14 -26.00 12.42 -1.81
N PRO A 15 -24.84 12.14 -2.45
CA PRO A 15 -24.45 10.75 -2.74
C PRO A 15 -24.21 9.91 -1.48
N LEU A 16 -23.71 10.52 -0.39
CA LEU A 16 -23.52 9.83 0.88
C LEU A 16 -24.85 9.42 1.52
N GLU A 17 -25.88 10.26 1.43
CA GLU A 17 -27.23 9.94 1.89
C GLU A 17 -27.85 8.80 1.10
N GLU A 18 -27.76 8.84 -0.23
CA GLU A 18 -28.24 7.76 -1.09
C GLU A 18 -27.53 6.43 -0.79
N LEU A 19 -26.21 6.48 -0.60
CA LEU A 19 -25.41 5.31 -0.26
C LEU A 19 -25.76 4.75 1.13
N ALA A 20 -26.00 5.62 2.10
CA ALA A 20 -26.44 5.23 3.45
C ALA A 20 -27.76 4.47 3.41
N VAL A 21 -28.74 4.95 2.65
CA VAL A 21 -30.02 4.26 2.45
C VAL A 21 -29.81 2.93 1.74
N LYS A 22 -29.03 2.90 0.65
CA LYS A 22 -28.79 1.69 -0.15
C LYS A 22 -28.12 0.58 0.65
N LEU A 23 -27.19 0.94 1.53
CA LEU A 23 -26.41 -0.03 2.32
C LEU A 23 -27.06 -0.37 3.66
N ASP A 24 -28.19 0.26 4.02
CA ASP A 24 -28.82 0.17 5.35
C ASP A 24 -27.81 0.48 6.47
N ARG A 25 -27.07 1.58 6.31
CA ARG A 25 -26.04 2.03 7.26
C ARG A 25 -26.15 3.53 7.51
N SER A 26 -25.74 3.97 8.70
CA SER A 26 -25.70 5.41 9.00
C SER A 26 -24.60 6.13 8.22
N LYS A 27 -24.81 7.43 7.91
CA LYS A 27 -23.76 8.29 7.34
C LYS A 27 -22.46 8.22 8.14
N ASN A 28 -22.57 8.25 9.48
CA ASN A 28 -21.43 8.17 10.38
C ASN A 28 -20.64 6.86 10.23
N TYR A 29 -21.32 5.72 10.04
CA TYR A 29 -20.64 4.44 9.80
C TYR A 29 -19.80 4.49 8.51
N ILE A 30 -20.40 4.99 7.42
CA ILE A 30 -19.74 5.08 6.12
C ILE A 30 -18.56 6.07 6.17
N ILE A 31 -18.73 7.23 6.82
CA ILE A 31 -17.66 8.21 7.01
C ILE A 31 -16.49 7.60 7.77
N ASN A 32 -16.73 6.91 8.88
CA ASN A 32 -15.66 6.26 9.65
C ASN A 32 -14.94 5.19 8.84
N GLN A 33 -15.69 4.40 8.07
CA GLN A 33 -15.10 3.39 7.18
C GLN A 33 -14.21 4.03 6.11
N ALA A 34 -14.69 5.09 5.44
CA ALA A 34 -13.94 5.80 4.43
C ALA A 34 -12.66 6.44 4.99
N ILE A 35 -12.73 7.02 6.20
CA ILE A 35 -11.55 7.58 6.90
C ILE A 35 -10.55 6.47 7.21
N LYS A 36 -11.01 5.33 7.73
CA LYS A 36 -10.14 4.19 8.03
C LYS A 36 -9.39 3.72 6.78
N GLU A 37 -10.11 3.49 5.69
CA GLU A 37 -9.52 3.06 4.43
C GLU A 37 -8.58 4.11 3.83
N TYR A 38 -8.90 5.40 3.99
CA TYR A 38 -8.02 6.48 3.54
C TYR A 38 -6.70 6.47 4.33
N LEU A 39 -6.76 6.37 5.65
CA LEU A 39 -5.57 6.30 6.50
C LEU A 39 -4.73 5.07 6.16
N GLU A 40 -5.34 3.90 5.98
CA GLU A 40 -4.64 2.69 5.56
C GLU A 40 -3.89 2.88 4.23
N ARG A 41 -4.53 3.53 3.24
CA ARG A 41 -3.84 3.86 1.97
C ARG A 41 -2.66 4.80 2.18
N GLN A 42 -2.82 5.86 2.99
CA GLN A 42 -1.71 6.78 3.27
C GLN A 42 -0.53 6.08 3.95
N TYR A 43 -0.78 5.20 4.92
CA TYR A 43 0.28 4.42 5.57
C TYR A 43 1.02 3.51 4.58
N ILE A 44 0.29 2.86 3.67
CA ILE A 44 0.91 2.00 2.64
C ILE A 44 1.75 2.85 1.67
N GLU A 45 1.24 4.01 1.25
CA GLU A 45 1.98 4.93 0.36
C GLU A 45 3.27 5.43 1.03
N ASP A 46 3.19 5.86 2.28
CA ASP A 46 4.34 6.33 3.05
C ASP A 46 5.38 5.22 3.25
N SER A 47 4.95 3.99 3.56
CA SER A 47 5.84 2.83 3.68
C SER A 47 6.55 2.56 2.36
N ARG A 48 5.81 2.49 1.25
CA ARG A 48 6.38 2.25 -0.08
C ARG A 48 7.36 3.36 -0.48
N TRP A 49 7.06 4.60 -0.13
CA TRP A 49 7.94 5.73 -0.38
C TRP A 49 9.25 5.59 0.41
N SER A 50 9.17 5.27 1.70
CA SER A 50 10.34 5.01 2.55
C SER A 50 11.19 3.86 2.01
N ASP A 51 10.56 2.72 1.70
CA ASP A 51 11.24 1.54 1.13
C ASP A 51 11.94 1.88 -0.19
N THR A 52 11.31 2.73 -1.01
CA THR A 52 11.90 3.19 -2.28
C THR A 52 13.15 4.04 -2.05
N LEU A 53 13.10 4.97 -1.09
CA LEU A 53 14.26 5.80 -0.75
C LEU A 53 15.43 4.96 -0.22
N GLU A 54 15.14 3.96 0.62
CA GLU A 54 16.15 3.01 1.12
C GLU A 54 16.76 2.16 0.00
N ALA A 55 15.93 1.66 -0.93
CA ALA A 55 16.41 0.92 -2.09
C ALA A 55 17.32 1.78 -2.98
N LEU A 56 16.95 3.06 -3.20
CA LEU A 56 17.75 4.00 -3.98
C LEU A 56 19.08 4.33 -3.29
N SER A 57 19.12 4.48 -1.96
CA SER A 57 20.38 4.68 -1.23
C SER A 57 21.28 3.45 -1.32
N SER A 58 20.73 2.24 -1.16
CA SER A 58 21.47 0.98 -1.30
C SER A 58 22.13 0.84 -2.67
N ILE A 59 21.43 1.18 -3.76
CA ILE A 59 22.01 1.17 -5.11
C ILE A 59 23.12 2.23 -5.25
N LYS A 60 22.90 3.44 -4.71
CA LYS A 60 23.91 4.52 -4.75
C LYS A 60 25.18 4.15 -3.99
N GLU A 61 25.08 3.34 -2.95
CA GLU A 61 26.20 2.80 -2.18
C GLU A 61 26.88 1.60 -2.86
N GLY A 62 26.41 1.18 -4.05
CA GLY A 62 26.98 0.08 -4.80
C GLY A 62 26.55 -1.31 -4.33
N SER A 63 25.52 -1.39 -3.46
CA SER A 63 24.98 -2.66 -2.95
C SER A 63 24.04 -3.31 -3.98
N SER A 64 24.61 -3.72 -5.11
CA SER A 64 23.90 -4.36 -6.23
C SER A 64 24.47 -5.73 -6.54
N VAL A 65 23.61 -6.65 -6.95
CA VAL A 65 23.98 -8.01 -7.38
C VAL A 65 24.10 -8.06 -8.91
N PRO A 66 25.06 -8.81 -9.48
CA PRO A 66 25.14 -9.01 -10.92
C PRO A 66 23.90 -9.72 -11.49
N GLU A 67 23.40 -9.23 -12.62
CA GLU A 67 22.25 -9.81 -13.32
C GLU A 67 22.45 -11.30 -13.62
N SER A 68 23.65 -11.71 -14.04
CA SER A 68 23.97 -13.10 -14.37
C SER A 68 23.77 -14.06 -13.19
N GLU A 69 24.09 -13.61 -11.98
CA GLU A 69 23.91 -14.42 -10.76
C GLU A 69 22.43 -14.56 -10.40
N VAL A 70 21.66 -13.48 -10.57
CA VAL A 70 20.20 -13.49 -10.38
C VAL A 70 19.53 -14.40 -11.41
N ASN A 71 19.94 -14.34 -12.68
CA ASN A 71 19.37 -15.18 -13.74
C ASN A 71 19.68 -16.66 -13.49
N ALA A 72 20.93 -17.01 -13.17
CA ALA A 72 21.29 -18.39 -12.84
C ALA A 72 20.50 -18.94 -11.65
N TRP A 73 20.23 -18.09 -10.65
CA TRP A 73 19.39 -18.46 -9.51
C TRP A 73 17.93 -18.69 -9.90
N LEU A 74 17.31 -17.77 -10.63
CA LEU A 74 15.92 -17.89 -11.08
C LEU A 74 15.72 -19.09 -12.03
N GLU A 75 16.68 -19.39 -12.88
CA GLU A 75 16.65 -20.55 -13.78
C GLU A 75 16.75 -21.89 -13.04
N SER A 76 17.40 -21.90 -11.86
CA SER A 76 17.52 -23.11 -11.03
C SER A 76 16.22 -23.48 -10.30
N TRP A 77 15.25 -22.56 -10.21
CA TRP A 77 14.00 -22.78 -9.49
C TRP A 77 13.17 -23.91 -10.11
N GLY A 78 12.64 -24.79 -9.26
CA GLY A 78 11.85 -25.94 -9.72
C GLY A 78 12.69 -27.06 -10.37
N SER A 79 14.01 -26.92 -10.39
CA SER A 79 14.93 -28.01 -10.68
C SER A 79 15.31 -28.76 -9.39
N GLY A 80 15.90 -29.95 -9.54
CA GLY A 80 16.47 -30.69 -8.39
C GLY A 80 17.77 -30.09 -7.85
N GLU A 81 18.31 -29.05 -8.48
CA GLU A 81 19.58 -28.40 -8.19
C GLU A 81 19.39 -26.89 -7.97
N GLU A 82 18.32 -26.51 -7.26
CA GLU A 82 18.06 -25.11 -6.92
C GLU A 82 19.24 -24.51 -6.12
N ILE A 83 19.80 -23.41 -6.62
CA ILE A 83 20.93 -22.72 -5.98
C ILE A 83 20.45 -21.67 -4.98
N SER A 84 21.32 -21.24 -4.07
CA SER A 84 20.98 -20.20 -3.09
C SER A 84 20.83 -18.82 -3.74
N PRO A 85 19.95 -17.95 -3.20
CA PRO A 85 19.81 -16.58 -3.69
C PRO A 85 21.16 -15.84 -3.64
N PRO A 86 21.49 -15.06 -4.68
CA PRO A 86 22.71 -14.27 -4.67
C PRO A 86 22.62 -13.16 -3.62
N VAL A 87 23.74 -12.87 -2.96
CA VAL A 87 23.83 -11.91 -1.86
C VAL A 87 24.33 -10.56 -2.36
N LYS A 88 23.79 -9.48 -1.78
CA LYS A 88 24.26 -8.10 -2.01
C LYS A 88 25.63 -7.86 -1.40
#